data_AF-A0A062UEU7-F1
#
_entry.id   AF-A0A062UEU7-F1
#
_cell.length_a   1.000
_cell.length_b   1.000
_cell.length_c   1.000
_cell.angle_alpha   90.00
_cell.angle_beta   90.00
_cell.angle_gamma   90.00
#
_symmetry.space_group_name_H-M   'P 1'
#
loop_
_entity.id
_entity.type
_entity.pdbx_description
1 polymer ?
#
loop_
_entity_poly.entity_id
_entity_poly.type
_entity_poly.pdbx_seq_one_letter_code
_entity_poly.pdbx_strand_id
1 'polypeptide(L)'
;MIETDLAPLDLLAAVKGIERDLGRVERERWGPREIDIDILTMDGVTLESDVLTLPHARINERLFVLMPLAEIAPGLVVNGVPVKETARALEAAGRPDDCVLDADATDAIRAAFAA
;
A
#
# COMPACT_ATOMS: atom_id res chain seq x y z
N MET A 1 6.79 6.80 -5.31
CA MET A 1 6.79 5.69 -6.29
C MET A 1 8.19 5.12 -6.40
N ILE A 2 8.35 3.91 -6.93
CA ILE A 2 9.65 3.27 -7.13
C ILE A 2 9.78 2.78 -8.57
N GLU A 3 11.02 2.61 -9.03
CA GLU A 3 11.37 1.95 -10.29
C GLU A 3 12.07 0.62 -9.95
N THR A 4 11.78 -0.44 -10.71
CA THR A 4 12.36 -1.75 -10.46
C THR A 4 12.35 -2.61 -11.72
N ASP A 5 13.39 -3.43 -11.88
CA ASP A 5 13.48 -4.47 -12.92
C ASP A 5 12.91 -5.82 -12.47
N LEU A 6 12.41 -5.92 -11.22
CA LEU A 6 11.83 -7.15 -10.69
C LEU A 6 10.46 -7.43 -11.32
N ALA A 7 10.19 -8.70 -11.64
CA ALA A 7 8.85 -9.14 -11.98
C ALA A 7 7.90 -9.02 -10.76
N PRO A 8 6.57 -8.96 -10.95
CA PRO A 8 5.61 -8.74 -9.85
C PRO A 8 5.76 -9.70 -8.67
N LEU A 9 5.99 -10.99 -8.93
CA LEU A 9 6.14 -12.01 -7.89
C LEU A 9 7.51 -11.93 -7.19
N ASP A 10 8.56 -11.52 -7.90
CA ASP A 10 9.88 -11.29 -7.31
C ASP A 10 9.87 -10.04 -6.43
N LEU A 11 9.17 -8.98 -6.87
CA LEU A 11 8.94 -7.79 -6.06
C LEU A 11 8.16 -8.14 -4.79
N LEU A 12 7.13 -8.97 -4.87
CA LEU A 12 6.40 -9.45 -3.69
C LEU A 12 7.32 -10.19 -2.72
N ALA A 13 8.17 -11.09 -3.22
CA ALA A 13 9.14 -11.82 -2.39
C ALA A 13 10.14 -10.87 -1.71
N ALA A 14 10.65 -9.87 -2.44
CA ALA A 14 11.55 -8.85 -1.91
C ALA A 14 10.88 -8.00 -0.83
N VAL A 15 9.65 -7.54 -1.08
CA VAL A 15 8.83 -6.80 -0.11
C VAL A 15 8.60 -7.62 1.17
N LYS A 16 8.24 -8.90 1.04
CA LYS A 16 8.11 -9.80 2.20
C LYS A 16 9.43 -10.01 2.94
N GLY A 17 10.57 -9.93 2.26
CA GLY A 17 11.90 -9.90 2.90
C GLY A 17 12.07 -8.66 3.76
N ILE A 18 11.82 -7.48 3.19
CA ILE A 18 11.93 -6.19 3.89
C ILE A 18 11.02 -6.15 5.12
N GLU A 19 9.79 -6.65 5.03
CA GLU A 19 8.90 -6.71 6.20
C GLU A 19 9.53 -7.52 7.35
N ARG A 20 10.16 -8.66 7.05
CA ARG A 20 10.84 -9.49 8.08
C ARG A 20 12.04 -8.78 8.67
N ASP A 21 12.84 -8.12 7.83
CA ASP A 21 14.04 -7.39 8.26
C ASP A 21 13.68 -6.19 9.15
N LEU A 22 12.50 -5.59 8.93
CA LEU A 22 11.92 -4.52 9.76
C LEU A 22 11.19 -5.06 11.01
N GLY A 23 11.28 -6.36 11.29
CA GLY A 23 10.81 -6.95 12.54
C GLY A 23 9.39 -7.52 12.50
N ARG A 24 8.77 -7.67 11.31
CA ARG A 24 7.49 -8.38 11.19
C ARG A 24 7.64 -9.81 11.66
N VAL A 25 6.80 -10.21 12.62
CA VAL A 25 6.71 -11.58 13.11
C VAL A 25 5.41 -12.24 12.66
N GLU A 26 5.40 -13.57 12.55
CA GLU A 26 4.20 -14.32 12.21
C GLU A 26 3.20 -14.29 13.38
N ARG A 27 1.95 -13.90 13.08
CA ARG A 27 0.86 -13.72 14.06
C ARG A 27 -0.46 -14.23 13.49
N GLU A 28 -1.51 -14.13 14.30
CA GLU A 28 -2.88 -14.40 13.87
C GLU A 28 -3.26 -13.58 12.61
N ARG A 29 -3.98 -14.23 11.71
CA ARG A 29 -4.46 -13.62 10.47
C ARG A 29 -5.36 -12.42 10.80
N TRP A 30 -5.04 -11.26 10.22
CA TRP A 30 -5.73 -9.97 10.42
C TRP A 30 -5.55 -9.29 11.78
N GLY A 31 -4.57 -9.72 12.58
CA GLY A 31 -4.15 -8.98 13.77
C GLY A 31 -3.30 -7.73 13.46
N PRO A 32 -3.03 -6.91 14.50
CA PRO A 32 -2.00 -5.88 14.45
C PRO A 32 -0.65 -6.48 14.02
N ARG A 33 0.11 -5.72 13.25
CA ARG A 33 1.44 -6.12 12.76
C ARG A 33 2.38 -4.94 12.74
N GLU A 34 3.67 -5.22 12.86
CA GLU A 34 4.72 -4.22 12.98
C GLU A 34 4.85 -3.38 11.70
N ILE A 35 4.74 -4.03 10.54
CA ILE A 35 4.72 -3.37 9.23
C ILE A 35 3.95 -4.18 8.18
N ASP A 36 3.26 -3.48 7.28
CA ASP A 36 2.60 -4.03 6.09
C ASP A 36 2.99 -3.22 4.86
N ILE A 37 3.51 -3.87 3.83
CA ILE A 37 3.87 -3.23 2.56
C ILE A 37 3.05 -3.90 1.45
N ASP A 38 2.12 -3.16 0.89
CA ASP A 38 1.25 -3.60 -0.21
C ASP A 38 1.75 -3.07 -1.56
N ILE A 39 1.79 -3.94 -2.58
CA ILE A 39 1.98 -3.53 -3.98
C ILE A 39 0.63 -3.13 -4.54
N LEU A 40 0.42 -1.83 -4.75
CA LEU A 40 -0.87 -1.28 -5.17
C LEU A 40 -1.13 -1.43 -6.67
N THR A 41 -0.14 -1.07 -7.48
CA THR A 41 -0.19 -1.10 -8.95
C THR A 41 1.22 -1.30 -9.50
N MET A 42 1.33 -1.79 -10.73
CA MET A 42 2.58 -1.84 -11.48
C MET A 42 2.28 -1.52 -12.94
N ASP A 43 3.09 -0.65 -13.55
CA ASP A 43 2.81 -0.11 -14.88
C ASP A 43 2.74 -1.22 -15.93
N GLY A 44 1.71 -1.19 -16.78
CA GLY A 44 1.45 -2.20 -17.79
C GLY A 44 1.13 -3.62 -17.28
N VAL A 45 1.00 -3.82 -15.97
CA VAL A 45 0.77 -5.15 -15.38
C VAL A 45 -0.66 -5.29 -14.88
N THR A 46 -1.35 -6.32 -15.39
CA THR A 46 -2.55 -6.89 -14.79
C THR A 46 -2.23 -8.32 -14.39
N LEU A 47 -2.43 -8.66 -13.13
CA LEU A 47 -2.11 -9.98 -12.58
C LEU A 47 -3.19 -10.43 -11.61
N GLU A 48 -3.62 -11.67 -11.73
CA GLU A 48 -4.46 -12.35 -10.76
C GLU A 48 -3.83 -13.70 -10.45
N SER A 49 -3.53 -13.94 -9.18
CA SER A 49 -2.96 -15.19 -8.69
C SER A 49 -3.39 -15.42 -7.25
N ASP A 50 -3.10 -16.61 -6.71
CA ASP A 50 -3.42 -16.95 -5.33
C ASP A 50 -2.70 -16.09 -4.29
N VAL A 51 -1.61 -15.41 -4.68
CA VAL A 51 -0.72 -14.67 -3.76
C VAL A 51 -0.62 -13.17 -4.05
N LEU A 52 -0.98 -12.73 -5.25
CA LEU A 52 -0.88 -11.34 -5.69
C LEU A 52 -1.95 -10.99 -6.73
N THR A 53 -2.63 -9.86 -6.51
CA THR A 53 -3.57 -9.26 -7.48
C THR A 53 -3.13 -7.83 -7.77
N LEU A 54 -2.95 -7.50 -9.05
CA LEU A 54 -2.57 -6.17 -9.54
C LEU A 54 -3.53 -5.72 -10.66
N PRO A 55 -4.09 -4.49 -10.58
CA PRO A 55 -4.11 -3.58 -9.43
C PRO A 55 -4.67 -4.24 -8.16
N HIS A 56 -4.24 -3.78 -6.99
CA HIS A 56 -4.70 -4.33 -5.71
C HIS A 56 -6.23 -4.25 -5.62
N ALA A 57 -6.89 -5.40 -5.43
CA ALA A 57 -8.33 -5.56 -5.60
C ALA A 57 -9.19 -4.55 -4.80
N ARG A 58 -8.72 -4.15 -3.61
CA ARG A 58 -9.45 -3.22 -2.71
C ARG A 58 -8.87 -1.81 -2.64
N ILE A 59 -8.03 -1.41 -3.60
CA ILE A 59 -7.43 -0.07 -3.60
C ILE A 59 -8.49 1.04 -3.58
N ASN A 60 -9.58 0.87 -4.32
CA ASN A 60 -10.66 1.87 -4.45
C ASN A 60 -11.58 1.96 -3.20
N GLU A 61 -11.34 1.12 -2.19
CA GLU A 61 -12.20 1.01 -1.01
C GLU A 61 -11.57 1.59 0.26
N ARG A 62 -10.29 2.01 0.20
CA ARG A 62 -9.46 2.34 1.36
C ARG A 62 -8.98 3.77 1.31
N LEU A 63 -9.49 4.61 2.20
CA LEU A 63 -9.17 6.04 2.21
C LEU A 63 -7.71 6.30 2.60
N PHE A 64 -7.18 5.63 3.63
CA PHE A 64 -5.75 5.68 3.99
C PHE A 64 -4.79 5.25 2.88
N VAL A 65 -5.26 4.54 1.85
CA VAL A 65 -4.45 4.21 0.66
C VAL A 65 -4.58 5.32 -0.37
N LEU A 66 -5.82 5.72 -0.68
CA LEU A 66 -6.11 6.67 -1.75
C LEU A 66 -5.67 8.10 -1.43
N MET A 67 -5.79 8.55 -0.17
CA MET A 67 -5.42 9.91 0.23
C MET A 67 -3.92 10.18 0.05
N PRO A 68 -3.00 9.38 0.65
CA PRO A 68 -1.57 9.56 0.39
C PRO A 68 -1.20 9.38 -1.09
N LEU A 69 -1.85 8.44 -1.79
CA LEU A 69 -1.58 8.22 -3.21
C LEU A 69 -2.03 9.40 -4.07
N ALA A 70 -3.14 10.08 -3.72
CA ALA A 70 -3.61 11.29 -4.39
C ALA A 70 -2.67 12.48 -4.17
N GLU A 71 -1.94 12.53 -3.06
CA GLU A 71 -0.94 13.57 -2.80
C GLU A 71 0.28 13.44 -3.71
N ILE A 72 0.79 12.21 -3.90
CA ILE A 72 2.02 11.97 -4.67
C ILE A 72 1.77 11.67 -6.15
N ALA A 73 0.60 11.15 -6.51
CA ALA A 73 0.27 10.70 -7.87
C ALA A 73 -1.22 10.92 -8.19
N PRO A 74 -1.72 12.18 -8.17
CA PRO A 74 -3.15 12.48 -8.32
C PRO A 74 -3.78 12.01 -9.63
N GLY A 75 -2.99 11.98 -10.70
CA GLY A 75 -3.42 11.58 -12.04
C GLY A 75 -3.22 10.08 -12.35
N LEU A 76 -2.71 9.29 -11.41
CA LEU A 76 -2.60 7.83 -11.59
C LEU A 76 -4.00 7.26 -11.83
N VAL A 77 -4.16 6.49 -12.90
CA VAL A 77 -5.45 5.88 -13.25
C VAL A 77 -5.48 4.45 -12.74
N VAL A 78 -6.48 4.14 -11.92
CA VAL A 78 -6.71 2.79 -11.39
C VAL A 78 -8.14 2.38 -11.72
N ASN A 79 -8.30 1.23 -12.37
CA ASN A 79 -9.60 0.75 -12.87
C ASN A 79 -10.35 1.80 -13.71
N GLY A 80 -9.61 2.58 -14.50
CA GLY A 80 -10.16 3.60 -15.40
C GLY A 80 -10.51 4.95 -14.76
N VAL A 81 -10.25 5.15 -13.46
CA VAL A 81 -10.55 6.40 -12.74
C VAL A 81 -9.27 6.98 -12.12
N PRO A 82 -9.03 8.31 -12.19
CA PRO A 82 -7.92 8.93 -11.48
C PRO A 82 -8.03 8.74 -9.96
N VAL A 83 -6.93 8.40 -9.30
CA VAL A 83 -6.87 8.19 -7.84
C VAL A 83 -7.46 9.36 -7.07
N LYS A 84 -7.19 10.61 -7.50
CA LYS A 84 -7.72 11.82 -6.85
C LYS A 84 -9.26 11.87 -6.86
N GLU A 85 -9.89 11.40 -7.93
CA GLU A 85 -11.35 11.36 -8.03
C GLU A 85 -11.92 10.27 -7.13
N THR A 86 -11.32 9.07 -7.13
CA THR A 86 -11.70 7.98 -6.24
C THR A 86 -11.57 8.39 -4.77
N ALA A 87 -10.46 9.06 -4.39
CA ALA A 87 -10.24 9.55 -3.04
C ALA A 87 -11.33 10.52 -2.59
N ARG A 88 -11.63 11.55 -3.41
CA ARG A 88 -12.69 12.53 -3.13
C ARG A 88 -14.06 11.91 -3.00
N ALA A 89 -14.39 10.95 -3.87
CA ALA A 89 -15.67 10.25 -3.82
C ALA A 89 -15.81 9.44 -2.52
N LEU A 90 -14.73 8.79 -2.10
CA LEU A 90 -14.71 7.97 -0.88
C LEU A 90 -14.77 8.84 0.40
N GLU A 91 -14.06 9.96 0.42
CA GLU A 91 -14.10 10.96 1.49
C GLU A 91 -15.52 11.57 1.61
N ALA A 92 -16.13 11.98 0.50
CA ALA A 92 -17.48 12.54 0.47
C ALA A 92 -18.56 11.52 0.91
N ALA A 93 -18.31 10.23 0.73
CA ALA A 93 -19.19 9.16 1.21
C ALA A 93 -19.12 8.97 2.74
N GLY A 94 -18.24 9.71 3.44
CA GLY A 94 -18.13 9.67 4.90
C GLY A 94 -17.65 8.32 5.44
N ARG A 95 -16.95 7.53 4.61
CA ARG A 95 -16.36 6.28 5.08
C ARG A 95 -15.19 6.64 6.00
N PRO A 96 -15.23 6.23 7.29
CA PRO A 96 -14.18 6.57 8.22
C PRO A 96 -12.86 5.99 7.73
N ASP A 97 -11.79 6.76 7.89
CA ASP A 97 -10.47 6.20 7.74
C ASP A 97 -10.19 5.30 8.94
N ASP A 98 -9.93 4.03 8.69
CA ASP A 98 -9.65 3.06 9.77
C ASP A 98 -8.23 3.23 10.33
N CYS A 99 -7.44 4.15 9.77
CA CYS A 99 -6.09 4.46 10.19
C CYS A 99 -6.03 5.76 10.98
N VAL A 100 -5.38 5.70 12.14
CA VAL A 100 -5.00 6.87 12.93
C VAL A 100 -3.50 7.03 12.81
N LEU A 101 -3.02 8.27 12.66
CA LEU A 101 -1.59 8.55 12.67
C LEU A 101 -0.99 8.15 14.02
N ASP A 102 0.00 7.27 13.96
CA ASP A 102 0.79 6.84 15.11
C ASP A 102 2.17 7.52 15.04
N ALA A 103 2.38 8.49 15.94
CA ALA A 103 3.62 9.27 16.00
C ALA A 103 4.82 8.40 16.40
N ASP A 104 4.63 7.47 17.34
CA ASP A 104 5.69 6.60 17.84
C ASP A 104 6.15 5.63 16.74
N ALA A 105 5.18 5.05 16.00
CA ALA A 105 5.49 4.20 14.83
C ALA A 105 6.20 4.99 13.72
N THR A 106 5.80 6.24 13.48
CA THR A 106 6.44 7.12 12.48
C THR A 106 7.91 7.38 12.81
N ASP A 107 8.22 7.68 14.07
CA ASP A 107 9.60 7.95 14.49
C ASP A 107 10.46 6.69 14.48
N ALA A 108 9.90 5.52 14.81
CA ALA A 108 10.60 4.24 14.70
C ALA A 108 11.02 3.93 13.26
N ILE A 109 10.14 4.16 12.28
CA ILE A 109 10.45 3.98 10.86
C ILE A 109 11.57 4.94 10.44
N ARG A 110 11.49 6.22 10.81
CA ARG A 110 12.55 7.20 10.48
C ARG A 110 13.91 6.80 11.04
N ALA A 111 13.95 6.31 12.29
CA ALA A 111 15.19 5.85 12.91
C ALA A 111 15.79 4.64 12.17
N ALA A 112 14.95 3.72 11.69
CA ALA A 112 15.40 2.55 10.93
C ALA A 112 16.05 2.90 9.58
N PHE A 113 15.69 4.05 8.98
CA PHE A 113 16.22 4.53 7.70
C PHE A 113 17.24 5.69 7.82
N ALA A 114 17.60 6.10 9.04
CA ALA A 114 18.56 7.17 9.30
C ALA A 114 20.01 6.68 9.52
N ALA A 115 20.27 5.39 9.30
CA ALA A 115 21.58 4.74 9.38
C ALA A 115 22.09 4.34 7.98
#